data_AF-A0A8R1IAN2-F1
#
_entry.id   AF-A0A8R1IAN2-F1
#
_cell.length_a   1.000
_cell.length_b   1.000
_cell.length_c   1.000
_cell.angle_alpha   90.00
_cell.angle_beta   90.00
_cell.angle_gamma   90.00
#
_symmetry.space_group_name_H-M   'P 1'
#
loop_
_entity.id
_entity.type
_entity.pdbx_description
1 polymer ?
#
loop_
_entity_poly.entity_id
_entity_poly.type
_entity_poly.pdbx_seq_one_letter_code
_entity_poly.pdbx_strand_id
1 'polypeptide(L)'
;MLRILQPFELFQKAASSVCIWLNGEPTAIGKRAETIWNDSKYRVATDGAINEIQKRFNDVHWPHIVCGDFDSLDKKIDVKSAE
;
A
#
# COMPACT_ATOMS: atom_id res chain seq x y z
N MET A 1 20.62 -25.90 -6.42
CA MET A 1 19.42 -25.36 -7.09
C MET A 1 19.65 -23.88 -7.33
N LEU A 2 19.71 -23.43 -8.59
CA LEU A 2 19.89 -22.01 -8.90
C LEU A 2 18.56 -21.27 -8.68
N ARG A 3 18.57 -20.19 -7.91
CA ARG A 3 17.43 -19.28 -7.75
C ARG A 3 17.58 -18.16 -8.77
N ILE A 4 16.71 -18.13 -9.77
CA ILE A 4 16.62 -17.01 -10.71
C ILE A 4 15.62 -16.02 -10.12
N LEU A 5 16.07 -14.82 -9.79
CA LEU A 5 15.19 -13.74 -9.34
C LEU A 5 14.62 -13.02 -10.55
N GLN A 6 13.32 -12.70 -10.51
CA GLN A 6 12.62 -11.94 -11.55
C GLN A 6 11.99 -10.68 -10.94
N PRO A 7 12.78 -9.68 -10.52
CA PRO A 7 12.27 -8.51 -9.79
C PRO A 7 11.18 -7.74 -10.53
N PHE A 8 11.22 -7.75 -11.86
CA PHE A 8 10.30 -7.00 -12.71
C PHE A 8 8.99 -7.75 -13.03
N GLU A 9 8.83 -8.99 -12.58
CA GLU A 9 7.60 -9.77 -12.81
C GLU A 9 6.38 -9.10 -12.15
N LEU A 10 6.59 -8.38 -11.04
CA LEU A 10 5.58 -7.56 -10.35
C LEU A 10 4.87 -6.55 -11.28
N PHE A 11 5.55 -6.08 -12.34
CA PHE A 11 4.97 -5.11 -13.28
C PHE A 11 4.24 -5.76 -14.47
N GLN A 12 4.33 -7.08 -14.63
CA GLN A 12 3.85 -7.78 -15.83
C GLN A 12 2.55 -8.54 -15.60
N LYS A 13 2.29 -9.00 -14.37
CA LYS A 13 1.06 -9.71 -13.98
C LYS A 13 0.69 -9.39 -12.55
N ALA A 14 -0.59 -9.60 -12.21
CA ALA A 14 -1.04 -9.69 -10.83
C ALA A 14 -0.29 -10.84 -10.14
N ALA A 15 0.84 -10.51 -9.53
CA ALA A 15 1.61 -11.43 -8.72
C ALA A 15 0.86 -11.66 -7.40
N SER A 16 0.95 -12.86 -6.82
CA SER A 16 0.61 -13.04 -5.40
C SER A 16 1.64 -12.29 -4.56
N SER A 17 1.43 -10.98 -4.43
CA SER A 17 2.33 -10.04 -3.76
C SER A 17 1.66 -9.43 -2.55
N VAL A 18 2.51 -9.00 -1.61
CA VAL A 18 2.13 -8.12 -0.51
C VAL A 18 2.72 -6.75 -0.83
N CYS A 19 1.89 -5.72 -0.83
CA CYS A 19 2.33 -4.33 -0.98
C CYS A 19 2.32 -3.65 0.39
N ILE A 20 3.41 -2.97 0.73
CA ILE A 20 3.56 -2.24 1.98
C ILE A 20 3.75 -0.77 1.64
N TRP A 21 2.86 0.09 2.12
CA TRP A 21 2.92 1.52 1.94
C TRP A 21 3.57 2.17 3.17
N LEU A 22 4.76 2.72 2.95
CA LEU A 22 5.54 3.40 3.98
C LEU A 22 5.19 4.87 4.10
N ASN A 23 5.35 5.44 5.29
CA ASN A 23 5.29 6.88 5.47
C ASN A 23 6.50 7.54 4.77
N GLY A 24 6.25 8.18 3.63
CA GLY A 24 7.28 8.77 2.78
C GLY A 24 6.72 9.92 1.97
N GLU A 25 7.59 10.57 1.20
CA GLU A 25 7.24 11.76 0.40
C GLU A 25 6.06 11.47 -0.55
N PRO A 26 4.89 12.11 -0.36
CA PRO A 26 3.66 11.80 -1.10
C PRO A 26 3.78 11.92 -2.62
N THR A 27 4.66 12.82 -3.06
CA THR A 27 4.91 13.07 -4.48
C THR A 27 5.76 11.99 -5.15
N ALA A 28 6.43 11.13 -4.37
CA ALA A 28 7.18 9.99 -4.89
C ALA A 28 6.25 8.87 -5.41
N ILE A 29 4.96 8.95 -5.10
CA ILE A 29 3.96 7.95 -5.44
C ILE A 29 3.22 8.39 -6.70
N GLY A 30 3.57 7.74 -7.81
CA GLY A 30 2.87 7.90 -9.09
C GLY A 30 1.94 6.74 -9.39
N LYS A 31 1.19 6.87 -10.49
CA LYS A 31 0.19 5.88 -10.96
C LYS A 31 0.67 4.42 -10.97
N ARG A 32 1.95 4.17 -11.26
CA ARG A 32 2.51 2.80 -11.24
C ARG A 32 2.49 2.17 -9.86
N ALA A 33 2.79 2.93 -8.81
CA ALA A 33 2.76 2.44 -7.43
C ALA A 33 1.31 2.14 -6.99
N GLU A 34 0.36 2.99 -7.39
CA GLU A 34 -1.07 2.77 -7.16
C GLU A 34 -1.58 1.51 -7.87
N THR A 35 -1.16 1.26 -9.12
CA THR A 35 -1.47 0.00 -9.83
C THR A 35 -0.93 -1.21 -9.07
N ILE A 36 0.35 -1.19 -8.66
CA ILE A 36 0.93 -2.28 -7.87
C ILE A 36 0.17 -2.52 -6.57
N TRP A 37 -0.21 -1.44 -5.90
CA TRP A 37 -0.99 -1.49 -4.67
C TRP A 37 -2.36 -2.15 -4.90
N ASN A 38 -3.10 -1.70 -5.91
CA ASN A 38 -4.44 -2.21 -6.23
C ASN A 38 -4.42 -3.67 -6.69
N ASP A 39 -3.41 -4.06 -7.48
CA ASP A 39 -3.26 -5.42 -8.01
C ASP A 39 -2.68 -6.40 -6.99
N SER A 40 -2.11 -5.90 -5.88
CA SER A 40 -1.54 -6.76 -4.85
C SER A 40 -2.62 -7.59 -4.14
N LYS A 41 -2.25 -8.83 -3.84
CA LYS A 41 -3.12 -9.76 -3.10
C LYS A 41 -3.38 -9.27 -1.67
N TYR A 42 -2.39 -8.61 -1.08
CA TYR A 42 -2.49 -8.09 0.28
C TYR A 42 -1.82 -6.72 0.38
N ARG A 43 -2.41 -5.84 1.19
CA ARG A 43 -2.07 -4.42 1.29
C ARG A 43 -1.91 -4.03 2.75
N VAL A 44 -0.76 -3.49 3.10
CA VAL A 44 -0.43 -3.05 4.46
C VAL A 44 -0.04 -1.58 4.42
N ALA A 45 -0.74 -0.75 5.18
CA ALA A 45 -0.38 0.65 5.38
C ALA A 45 0.34 0.82 6.72
N THR A 46 1.40 1.63 6.75
CA THR A 46 2.09 1.97 8.00
C THR A 46 1.62 3.32 8.51
N ASP A 47 1.10 3.37 9.73
CA ASP A 47 0.61 4.56 10.44
C ASP A 47 0.26 5.77 9.53
N GLY A 48 1.13 6.78 9.46
CA GLY A 48 0.91 8.02 8.70
C GLY A 48 0.71 7.84 7.18
N ALA A 49 1.07 6.70 6.58
CA ALA A 49 0.76 6.37 5.20
C ALA A 49 -0.74 6.34 4.93
N ILE A 50 -1.56 5.99 5.93
CA ILE A 50 -3.02 5.95 5.78
C ILE A 50 -3.59 7.33 5.43
N ASN A 51 -2.94 8.42 5.89
CA ASN A 51 -3.37 9.78 5.60
C ASN A 51 -3.27 10.08 4.10
N GLU A 52 -2.27 9.52 3.42
CA GLU A 52 -2.08 9.67 1.97
C GLU A 52 -3.01 8.77 1.17
N ILE A 53 -3.29 7.56 1.66
CA ILE A 53 -4.27 6.66 1.06
C ILE A 53 -5.68 7.28 1.14
N GLN A 54 -6.04 7.87 2.29
CA GLN A 54 -7.32 8.54 2.48
C GLN A 54 -7.55 9.68 1.47
N LYS A 55 -6.50 10.44 1.13
CA LYS A 55 -6.59 11.50 0.10
C LYS A 55 -6.85 10.95 -1.30
N ARG A 56 -6.53 9.67 -1.53
CA ARG A 56 -6.61 8.95 -2.81
C ARG A 56 -7.69 7.85 -2.79
N PHE A 57 -8.68 7.94 -1.90
CA PHE A 57 -9.66 6.87 -1.68
C PHE A 57 -10.45 6.44 -2.94
N ASN A 58 -10.52 7.28 -3.98
CA ASN A 58 -11.15 6.95 -5.26
C ASN A 58 -10.20 6.21 -6.24
N ASP A 59 -8.89 6.32 -6.02
CA ASP A 59 -7.85 5.85 -6.95
C ASP A 59 -7.14 4.59 -6.43
N VAL A 60 -7.10 4.40 -5.10
CA VAL A 60 -6.47 3.25 -4.45
C VAL A 60 -7.44 2.48 -3.57
N HIS A 61 -7.29 1.16 -3.55
CA HIS A 61 -8.01 0.29 -2.63
C HIS A 61 -7.60 0.54 -1.19
N TRP A 62 -8.53 0.36 -0.26
CA TRP A 62 -8.25 0.40 1.16
C TRP A 62 -7.26 -0.73 1.55
N PRO A 63 -6.33 -0.50 2.50
CA PRO A 63 -5.47 -1.55 3.00
C PRO A 63 -6.25 -2.61 3.77
N HIS A 64 -5.69 -3.81 3.81
CA HIS A 64 -6.23 -4.90 4.64
C HIS A 64 -5.76 -4.77 6.09
N ILE A 65 -4.60 -4.15 6.31
CA ILE A 65 -4.06 -3.88 7.65
C ILE A 65 -3.44 -2.48 7.68
N VAL A 66 -3.70 -1.76 8.78
CA VAL A 66 -2.92 -0.59 9.19
C VAL A 66 -2.08 -0.98 10.41
N CYS A 67 -0.76 -0.74 10.37
CA CYS A 67 0.14 -1.07 11.47
C CYS A 67 1.07 0.08 11.84
N GLY A 68 1.48 0.14 13.10
CA GLY A 68 2.33 1.19 13.65
C GLY A 68 2.04 1.41 15.13
N ASP A 69 2.61 2.46 15.70
CA ASP A 69 2.27 2.98 17.03
C ASP A 69 1.07 3.94 17.01
N PHE A 70 0.63 4.35 15.82
CA PHE A 70 -0.57 5.16 15.57
C PHE A 70 -0.47 6.60 16.11
N ASP A 71 0.76 7.13 16.21
CA ASP A 71 1.00 8.48 16.70
C ASP A 71 0.83 9.55 15.61
N SER A 72 0.89 9.14 14.33
CA SER A 72 0.85 10.01 13.16
C SER A 72 -0.44 9.90 12.34
N LEU A 73 -1.41 9.12 12.82
CA LEU A 73 -2.72 8.92 12.20
C LEU A 73 -3.65 10.12 12.44
N ASP A 74 -4.32 10.62 11.39
CA ASP A 74 -5.40 11.59 11.58
C ASP A 74 -6.56 10.92 12.33
N LYS A 75 -6.95 11.49 13.47
CA LYS A 75 -7.98 10.97 14.39
C LYS A 75 -9.35 10.73 13.74
N LYS A 76 -9.57 11.27 12.54
CA LYS A 76 -10.81 11.08 11.76
C LYS A 76 -10.81 9.82 10.91
N ILE A 77 -9.68 9.14 10.77
CA ILE A 77 -9.55 7.94 9.93
C ILE A 77 -10.01 6.72 10.72
N ASP A 78 -11.03 6.06 10.21
CA ASP A 78 -11.52 4.81 10.80
C ASP A 78 -10.70 3.62 10.28
N VAL A 79 -9.71 3.21 11.08
CA VAL A 79 -8.87 2.04 10.78
C VAL A 79 -9.55 0.70 11.08
N LYS A 80 -10.74 0.69 11.72
CA LYS A 80 -11.46 -0.55 12.03
C LYS A 80 -12.10 -1.19 10.80
N SER A 81 -12.14 -0.45 9.69
CA SER A 81 -12.70 -0.84 8.40
C SER A 81 -11.65 -1.39 7.43
N ALA A 82 -10.45 -1.73 7.91
CA ALA A 82 -9.48 -2.45 7.10
C ALA A 82 -10.03 -3.85 6.77
N GLU A 83 -10.27 -4.13 5.48
CA GLU A 83 -10.92 -5.35 4.95
C GLU A 83 -9.92 -6.41 4.51
#